data_AF-A0A961KAN2-F1
#
_entry.id   AF-A0A961KAN2-F1
#
_cell.length_a   1.000
_cell.length_b   1.000
_cell.length_c   1.000
_cell.angle_alpha   90.00
_cell.angle_beta   90.00
_cell.angle_gamma   90.00
#
_symmetry.space_group_name_H-M   'P 1'
#
loop_
_entity.id
_entity.type
_entity.pdbx_description
1 polymer ?
#
loop_
_entity_poly.entity_id
_entity_poly.type
_entity_poly.pdbx_seq_one_letter_code
_entity_poly.pdbx_strand_id
1 'polypeptide(L)'
;MGDMVPPRSLTDSPDAANLTCLPFADVTRDALERIRPDVVFSSLVGPGFDCLDLAERLVAAGYRGKYRAVAPMVPDPHLVRREITDRFPALDFDLIVLADRD
;
A
#
# COMPACT_ATOMS: atom_id res chain seq x y z
N MET A 1 39.27 14.98 -21.49
CA MET A 1 39.22 14.06 -20.32
C MET A 1 37.82 14.21 -19.76
N GLY A 2 37.04 13.13 -19.75
CA GLY A 2 35.59 13.16 -19.91
C GLY A 2 34.80 13.88 -18.81
N ASP A 3 33.76 14.59 -19.25
CA ASP A 3 32.69 15.11 -18.40
C ASP A 3 32.06 13.97 -17.60
N MET A 4 32.22 14.03 -16.29
CA MET A 4 31.55 13.17 -15.33
C MET A 4 30.11 13.68 -15.19
N VAL A 5 29.19 13.09 -15.94
CA VAL A 5 27.75 13.30 -15.75
C VAL A 5 27.40 12.82 -14.34
N PRO A 6 26.92 13.68 -13.42
CA PRO A 6 26.50 13.25 -12.10
C PRO A 6 25.34 12.25 -12.22
N PRO A 7 25.23 11.26 -11.30
CA PRO A 7 24.12 10.32 -11.33
C PRO A 7 22.81 11.10 -11.28
N ARG A 8 21.96 10.92 -12.31
CA ARG A 8 20.63 11.51 -12.34
C ARG A 8 19.87 11.05 -11.11
N SER A 9 19.41 12.01 -10.31
CA SER A 9 18.52 11.75 -9.18
C SER A 9 17.27 11.03 -9.71
N LEU A 10 16.93 9.87 -9.15
CA LEU A 10 15.81 9.02 -9.58
C LEU A 10 14.43 9.73 -9.51
N THR A 11 14.36 10.91 -8.91
CA THR A 11 13.17 11.73 -8.70
C THR A 11 12.75 12.59 -9.90
N ASP A 12 13.57 12.71 -10.95
CA ASP A 12 13.28 13.57 -12.12
C ASP A 12 12.74 12.78 -13.32
N SER A 13 12.36 11.51 -13.11
CA SER A 13 11.75 10.68 -14.14
C SER A 13 10.22 10.79 -14.02
N PRO A 14 9.47 11.00 -15.12
CA PRO A 14 7.99 10.99 -15.08
C PRO A 14 7.40 9.63 -14.65
N ASP A 15 8.24 8.60 -14.52
CA ASP A 15 7.93 7.25 -14.01
C ASP A 15 8.27 7.05 -12.52
N ALA A 16 8.76 8.09 -11.82
CA ALA A 16 9.11 7.98 -10.40
C ALA A 16 7.84 7.98 -9.54
N ALA A 17 7.61 6.88 -8.82
CA ALA A 17 6.51 6.78 -7.87
C ALA A 17 6.70 7.76 -6.70
N ASN A 18 5.69 8.61 -6.45
CA ASN A 18 5.66 9.46 -5.27
C ASN A 18 5.14 8.66 -4.08
N LEU A 19 6.02 8.40 -3.11
CA LEU A 19 5.69 7.66 -1.89
C LEU A 19 5.43 8.64 -0.75
N THR A 20 4.27 8.50 -0.10
CA THR A 20 3.96 9.19 1.17
C THR A 20 3.71 8.15 2.23
N CYS A 21 4.51 8.17 3.29
CA CYS A 21 4.33 7.31 4.46
C CYS A 21 3.54 8.06 5.53
N LEU A 22 2.53 7.42 6.10
CA LEU A 22 1.75 7.93 7.22
C LEU A 22 1.67 6.90 8.34
N PRO A 23 1.71 7.32 9.61
CA PRO A 23 1.27 6.48 10.72
C PRO A 23 -0.19 6.04 10.51
N PHE A 24 -0.55 4.86 11.00
CA PHE A 24 -1.93 4.37 10.94
C PHE A 24 -2.95 5.37 11.50
N ALA A 25 -2.59 6.05 12.60
CA ALA A 25 -3.42 7.07 13.24
C ALA A 25 -3.73 8.29 12.36
N ASP A 26 -2.91 8.55 11.34
CA ASP A 26 -3.02 9.71 10.45
C ASP A 26 -3.70 9.38 9.12
N VAL A 27 -4.14 8.14 8.93
CA VAL A 27 -4.95 7.74 7.76
C VAL A 27 -6.37 8.29 7.95
N THR A 28 -6.58 9.53 7.54
CA THR A 28 -7.86 10.24 7.63
C THR A 28 -8.37 10.63 6.25
N ARG A 29 -9.65 11.00 6.17
CA ARG A 29 -10.24 11.56 4.94
C ARG A 29 -9.40 12.71 4.38
N ASP A 30 -9.10 13.70 5.23
CA ASP A 30 -8.33 14.89 4.83
C ASP A 30 -6.94 14.54 4.31
N ALA A 31 -6.27 13.55 4.93
CA ALA A 31 -4.98 13.07 4.46
C ALA A 31 -5.09 12.42 3.07
N LEU A 32 -6.10 11.58 2.84
CA LEU A 32 -6.32 10.91 1.56
C LEU A 32 -6.76 11.88 0.46
N GLU A 33 -7.56 12.90 0.77
CA GLU A 33 -7.98 13.94 -0.18
C GLU A 33 -6.82 14.86 -0.59
N ARG A 34 -5.87 15.09 0.32
CA ARG A 34 -4.65 15.86 0.08
C ARG A 34 -3.61 15.07 -0.72
N ILE A 35 -3.37 13.81 -0.35
CA ILE A 35 -2.35 12.96 -0.97
C ILE A 35 -2.83 12.42 -2.32
N ARG A 36 -4.13 12.10 -2.43
CA ARG A 36 -4.76 11.45 -3.58
C ARG A 36 -3.98 10.21 -4.05
N PRO A 37 -3.80 9.20 -3.18
CA PRO A 37 -2.98 8.05 -3.53
C PRO A 37 -3.67 7.17 -4.59
N ASP A 38 -2.94 6.83 -5.66
CA ASP A 38 -3.37 5.84 -6.65
C ASP A 38 -3.43 4.43 -6.06
N VAL A 39 -2.57 4.16 -5.07
CA VAL A 39 -2.45 2.88 -4.37
C VAL A 39 -2.02 3.09 -2.92
N VAL A 40 -2.59 2.31 -2.02
CA VAL A 40 -2.20 2.23 -0.61
C VAL A 40 -1.51 0.89 -0.36
N PHE A 41 -0.38 0.93 0.33
CA PHE A 41 0.38 -0.26 0.75
C PHE A 41 0.46 -0.35 2.26
N SER A 42 0.41 -1.57 2.79
CA SER A 42 0.77 -1.87 4.18
C SER A 42 1.30 -3.29 4.32
N SER A 43 1.88 -3.61 5.46
CA SER A 43 2.04 -5.01 5.87
C SER A 43 0.67 -5.67 6.06
N LEU A 44 0.59 -6.98 5.82
CA LEU A 44 -0.61 -7.77 6.11
C LEU A 44 -0.90 -7.78 7.61
N VAL A 45 0.15 -7.95 8.42
CA VAL A 45 0.13 -7.88 9.88
C VAL A 45 1.33 -7.05 10.32
N GLY A 46 1.11 -6.11 11.23
CA GLY A 46 2.17 -5.27 11.79
C GLY A 46 1.96 -5.00 13.28
N PRO A 47 2.95 -4.39 13.95
CA PRO A 47 2.78 -3.94 15.32
C PRO A 47 1.78 -2.78 15.37
N GLY A 48 0.62 -3.03 15.97
CA GLY A 48 -0.39 -2.02 16.30
C GLY A 48 -1.57 -1.90 15.35
N PHE A 49 -1.48 -2.42 14.12
CA PHE A 49 -2.63 -2.56 13.22
C PHE A 49 -2.38 -3.72 12.24
N ASP A 50 -3.47 -4.30 11.73
CA ASP A 50 -3.42 -5.24 10.64
C ASP A 50 -4.11 -4.70 9.37
N CYS A 51 -4.09 -5.49 8.31
CA CYS A 51 -4.67 -5.08 7.05
C CYS A 51 -6.18 -4.84 7.08
N LEU A 52 -6.92 -5.48 8.01
CA LEU A 52 -8.36 -5.31 8.17
C LEU A 52 -8.65 -3.97 8.84
N ASP A 53 -7.88 -3.61 9.87
CA ASP A 53 -7.97 -2.31 10.54
C ASP A 53 -7.78 -1.17 9.53
N LEU A 54 -6.78 -1.30 8.65
CA LEU A 54 -6.54 -0.31 7.60
C LEU A 54 -7.62 -0.33 6.52
N ALA A 55 -8.12 -1.49 6.11
CA ALA A 55 -9.21 -1.58 5.14
C ALA A 55 -10.47 -0.86 5.64
N GLU A 56 -10.87 -1.12 6.89
CA GLU A 56 -12.01 -0.46 7.53
C GLU A 56 -11.83 1.05 7.56
N ARG A 57 -10.63 1.51 7.94
CA ARG A 57 -10.30 2.91 8.01
C ARG A 57 -10.31 3.61 6.65
N LEU A 58 -9.78 2.95 5.60
CA LEU A 58 -9.82 3.45 4.22
C LEU A 58 -11.26 3.60 3.73
N VAL A 59 -12.09 2.58 3.92
CA VAL A 59 -13.51 2.61 3.52
C VAL A 59 -14.27 3.70 4.29
N ALA A 60 -14.07 3.81 5.60
CA ALA A 60 -14.68 4.85 6.42
C ALA A 60 -14.27 6.27 6.00
N ALA A 61 -13.01 6.44 5.58
CA ALA A 61 -12.49 7.68 5.00
C ALA A 61 -13.00 7.95 3.56
N GLY A 62 -13.71 6.99 2.94
CA GLY A 62 -14.27 7.10 1.61
C GLY A 62 -13.33 6.70 0.47
N TYR A 63 -12.18 6.09 0.77
CA TYR A 63 -11.26 5.56 -0.23
C TYR A 63 -11.84 4.31 -0.89
N ARG A 64 -11.69 4.23 -2.21
CA ARG A 64 -12.21 3.13 -3.05
C ARG A 64 -11.19 2.65 -4.09
N GLY A 65 -9.91 2.95 -3.86
CA GLY A 65 -8.82 2.65 -4.78
C GLY A 65 -8.16 1.31 -4.50
N LYS A 66 -6.93 1.19 -5.02
CA LYS A 66 -6.10 -0.02 -4.88
C LYS A 66 -5.51 -0.08 -3.48
N TYR A 67 -5.78 -1.16 -2.77
CA TYR A 67 -5.14 -1.48 -1.50
C TYR A 67 -4.36 -2.79 -1.65
N ARG A 68 -3.07 -2.76 -1.29
CA ARG A 68 -2.14 -3.88 -1.42
C ARG A 68 -1.50 -4.17 -0.08
N ALA A 69 -1.87 -5.29 0.53
CA ALA A 69 -1.16 -5.79 1.69
C ALA A 69 0.07 -6.58 1.24
N VAL A 70 1.15 -6.52 2.03
CA VAL A 70 2.39 -7.25 1.79
C VAL A 70 2.67 -8.21 2.94
N ALA A 71 2.97 -9.46 2.65
CA ALA A 71 3.35 -10.46 3.65
C ALA A 71 4.60 -11.23 3.19
N PRO A 72 5.53 -11.56 4.10
CA PRO A 72 6.65 -12.45 3.77
C PRO A 72 6.16 -13.89 3.50
N MET A 73 5.17 -14.37 4.26
CA MET A 73 4.56 -15.67 4.08
C MET A 73 3.13 -15.63 4.61
N VAL A 74 2.22 -16.34 3.97
CA VAL A 74 0.90 -16.62 4.52
C VAL A 74 0.46 -18.04 4.10
N PRO A 75 -0.23 -18.81 4.95
CA PRO A 75 -0.56 -20.21 4.66
C PRO A 75 -1.48 -20.39 3.45
N ASP A 76 -2.49 -19.54 3.32
CA ASP A 76 -3.40 -19.52 2.16
C ASP A 76 -3.65 -18.07 1.71
N PRO A 77 -2.87 -17.59 0.73
CA PRO A 77 -3.02 -16.24 0.20
C PRO A 77 -4.39 -16.00 -0.47
N HIS A 78 -5.05 -17.04 -0.98
CA HIS A 78 -6.35 -16.90 -1.66
C HIS A 78 -7.48 -16.71 -0.65
N LEU A 79 -7.42 -17.42 0.48
CA LEU A 79 -8.36 -17.25 1.57
C LEU A 79 -8.34 -15.81 2.09
N VAL A 80 -7.16 -15.26 2.35
CA VAL A 80 -6.99 -13.88 2.84
C VAL A 80 -7.55 -12.85 1.86
N ARG A 81 -7.22 -12.99 0.57
CA ARG A 81 -7.77 -12.11 -0.48
C ARG A 81 -9.29 -12.15 -0.49
N ARG A 82 -9.86 -13.36 -0.50
CA ARG A 82 -11.32 -13.55 -0.54
C ARG A 82 -11.98 -12.89 0.67
N GLU A 83 -11.48 -13.14 1.87
CA GLU A 83 -12.05 -12.58 3.10
C GLU A 83 -12.08 -11.05 3.10
N ILE A 84 -10.98 -10.42 2.67
CA ILE A 84 -10.87 -8.96 2.67
C ILE A 84 -11.73 -8.36 1.55
N THR A 85 -11.72 -8.94 0.34
CA THR A 85 -12.55 -8.48 -0.78
C THR A 85 -14.05 -8.64 -0.47
N ASP A 86 -14.45 -9.75 0.15
CA ASP A 86 -15.85 -10.01 0.53
C ASP A 86 -16.32 -9.01 1.60
N ARG A 87 -15.46 -8.67 2.56
CA ARG A 87 -15.78 -7.74 3.65
C ARG A 87 -15.74 -6.28 3.23
N PHE A 88 -14.84 -5.91 2.32
CA PHE A 88 -14.60 -4.54 1.87
C PHE A 88 -14.69 -4.41 0.34
N PRO A 89 -15.87 -4.65 -0.26
CA PRO A 89 -16.04 -4.67 -1.73
C PRO A 89 -15.81 -3.31 -2.42
N ALA A 90 -15.70 -2.23 -1.63
CA ALA A 90 -15.37 -0.91 -2.14
C ALA A 90 -13.88 -0.74 -2.45
N LEU A 91 -13.01 -1.64 -1.98
CA LEU A 91 -11.58 -1.60 -2.23
C LEU A 91 -11.21 -2.58 -3.35
N ASP A 92 -10.33 -2.16 -4.24
CA ASP A 92 -9.57 -3.10 -5.07
C ASP A 92 -8.45 -3.65 -4.17
N PHE A 93 -8.71 -4.77 -3.49
CA PHE A 93 -7.75 -5.41 -2.60
C PHE A 93 -6.97 -6.54 -3.29
N ASP A 94 -5.66 -6.62 -3.00
CA ASP A 94 -4.82 -7.76 -3.36
C ASP A 94 -3.71 -7.94 -2.32
N LEU A 95 -3.17 -9.16 -2.25
CA LEU A 95 -2.07 -9.53 -1.36
C LEU A 95 -0.81 -9.79 -2.17
N ILE A 96 0.30 -9.20 -1.77
CA ILE A 96 1.62 -9.46 -2.34
C ILE A 96 2.39 -10.33 -1.35
N VAL A 97 2.66 -11.57 -1.75
CA VAL A 97 3.52 -12.47 -0.98
C VAL A 97 4.93 -12.30 -1.50
N LEU A 98 5.85 -11.88 -0.63
CA LEU A 98 7.26 -11.78 -0.96
C LEU A 98 7.81 -13.21 -0.99
N ALA A 99 8.16 -13.73 -2.17
CA ALA A 99 8.90 -14.99 -2.23
C ALA A 99 10.27 -14.77 -1.58
N ASP A 100 10.63 -15.62 -0.63
CA ASP A 100 11.99 -15.62 -0.07
C ASP A 100 12.97 -15.92 -1.22
N ARG A 101 14.09 -15.21 -1.28
CA ARG A 101 15.22 -15.66 -2.11
C ARG A 101 16.02 -16.62 -1.22
N ASP A 102 15.91 -17.92 -1.51
CA ASP A 102 16.77 -18.97 -0.93
C ASP A 102 18.27 -18.59 -0.93
#